data_AF-A0A158G2H9-F1
#
_entry.id   AF-A0A158G2H9-F1
#
_cell.length_a   1.000
_cell.length_b   1.000
_cell.length_c   1.000
_cell.angle_alpha   90.00
_cell.angle_beta   90.00
_cell.angle_gamma   90.00
#
_symmetry.space_group_name_H-M   'P 1'
#
loop_
_entity.id
_entity.type
_entity.pdbx_description
1 polymer ?
#
loop_
_entity_poly.entity_id
_entity_poly.type
_entity_poly.pdbx_seq_one_letter_code
_entity_poly.pdbx_strand_id
1 'polypeptide(L)'
;MNESWQYQVRIRLAPDHAALARRDPSNEKLAAINALLIRHDALMKCQYDAFADYVAQAEREGVEHYPLYQWTRETIENPAKKAKYLEAFTLYVHGDEVYDKALADALEADLRLLGHDAILDIRKLDTNPAHNPQPPSG
;
A
#
# COMPACT_ATOMS: atom_id res chain seq x y z
N MET A 1 2.59 24.21 -16.40
CA MET A 1 3.40 23.89 -15.22
C MET A 1 3.94 22.49 -15.48
N ASN A 2 5.24 22.24 -15.30
CA ASN A 2 5.76 20.86 -15.39
C ASN A 2 5.31 20.16 -14.12
N GLU A 3 4.07 19.67 -14.13
CA GLU A 3 3.51 18.85 -13.07
C GLU A 3 4.24 17.51 -13.12
N SER A 4 5.33 17.39 -12.35
CA SER A 4 5.98 16.11 -12.09
C SER A 4 4.99 15.27 -11.30
N TRP A 5 4.16 14.49 -11.99
CA TRP A 5 3.27 13.54 -11.36
C TRP A 5 4.07 12.66 -10.41
N GLN A 6 3.52 12.44 -9.23
CA GLN A 6 4.09 11.50 -8.29
C GLN A 6 3.46 10.14 -8.52
N TYR A 7 4.14 9.11 -8.04
CA TYR A 7 3.81 7.73 -8.28
C TYR A 7 3.83 6.97 -6.97
N GLN A 8 2.92 6.03 -6.84
CA GLN A 8 2.82 5.11 -5.73
C GLN A 8 2.90 3.70 -6.26
N VAL A 9 3.76 2.88 -5.65
CA VAL A 9 3.79 1.44 -5.93
C VAL A 9 3.05 0.71 -4.83
N ARG A 10 2.12 -0.16 -5.23
CA ARG A 10 1.43 -1.10 -4.36
C ARG A 10 1.71 -2.51 -4.84
N ILE A 11 1.82 -3.43 -3.90
CA ILE A 11 2.01 -4.84 -4.17
C ILE A 11 0.92 -5.66 -3.49
N ARG A 12 0.52 -6.76 -4.12
CA ARG A 12 -0.25 -7.81 -3.47
C ARG A 12 0.69 -8.95 -3.15
N LEU A 13 0.86 -9.24 -1.86
CA LEU A 13 1.61 -10.41 -1.42
C LEU A 13 0.71 -11.65 -1.44
N ALA A 14 1.33 -12.81 -1.60
CA ALA A 14 0.64 -14.09 -1.39
C ALA A 14 0.12 -14.17 0.05
N PRO A 15 -1.01 -14.82 0.33
CA PRO A 15 -1.64 -14.81 1.65
C PRO A 15 -0.72 -15.33 2.77
N ASP A 16 0.16 -16.31 2.48
CA ASP A 16 1.19 -16.80 3.43
C ASP A 16 2.19 -15.69 3.77
N HIS A 17 2.74 -15.03 2.73
CA HIS A 17 3.69 -13.93 2.86
C HIS A 17 3.08 -12.69 3.53
N ALA A 18 1.83 -12.36 3.20
CA ALA A 18 1.10 -11.25 3.80
C ALA A 18 0.86 -11.47 5.31
N ALA A 19 0.48 -12.69 5.70
CA ALA A 19 0.31 -13.05 7.10
C ALA A 19 1.64 -12.98 7.87
N LEU A 20 2.74 -13.45 7.25
CA LEU A 20 4.08 -13.36 7.81
C LEU A 20 4.55 -11.91 7.95
N ALA A 21 4.36 -11.08 6.92
CA ALA A 21 4.78 -9.67 6.96
C ALA A 21 4.16 -8.88 8.12
N ARG A 22 2.95 -9.27 8.54
CA ARG A 22 2.25 -8.65 9.67
C ARG A 22 2.60 -9.26 11.03
N ARG A 23 2.91 -10.56 11.09
CA ARG A 23 3.20 -11.26 12.35
C ARG A 23 4.68 -11.25 12.71
N ASP A 24 5.53 -11.43 11.72
CA ASP A 24 6.97 -11.59 11.83
C ASP A 24 7.65 -10.96 10.58
N PRO A 25 7.73 -9.62 10.49
CA PRO A 25 8.30 -8.94 9.33
C PRO A 25 9.78 -9.28 9.11
N SER A 26 10.49 -9.78 10.12
CA SER A 26 11.89 -10.21 10.03
C SER A 26 12.06 -11.67 9.59
N ASN A 27 10.99 -12.34 9.17
CA ASN A 27 11.04 -13.73 8.73
C ASN A 27 11.99 -13.95 7.55
N GLU A 28 12.69 -15.07 7.52
CA GLU A 28 13.61 -15.44 6.44
C GLU A 28 12.92 -15.49 5.06
N LYS A 29 11.64 -15.89 5.00
CA LYS A 29 10.87 -15.90 3.75
C LYS A 29 10.68 -14.50 3.16
N LEU A 30 10.73 -13.46 4.00
CA LEU A 30 10.62 -12.07 3.60
C LEU A 30 11.99 -11.42 3.38
N ALA A 31 13.10 -12.12 3.67
CA ALA A 31 14.44 -11.56 3.62
C ALA A 31 14.77 -10.96 2.24
N ALA A 32 14.36 -11.60 1.16
CA ALA A 32 14.55 -11.08 -0.19
C ALA A 32 13.79 -9.76 -0.42
N ILE A 33 12.51 -9.71 -0.03
CA ILE A 33 11.69 -8.48 -0.13
C ILE A 33 12.28 -7.38 0.76
N ASN A 34 12.62 -7.70 2.00
CA ASN A 34 13.21 -6.75 2.94
C ASN A 34 14.55 -6.20 2.45
N ALA A 35 15.40 -7.03 1.84
CA ALA A 35 16.67 -6.58 1.26
C ALA A 35 16.45 -5.58 0.11
N LEU A 36 15.48 -5.84 -0.77
CA LEU A 36 15.07 -4.89 -1.82
C LEU A 36 14.53 -3.61 -1.19
N LEU A 37 13.63 -3.71 -0.22
CA LEU A 37 13.05 -2.55 0.45
C LEU A 37 14.15 -1.67 1.09
N ILE A 38 15.09 -2.26 1.81
CA ILE A 38 16.24 -1.55 2.41
C ILE A 38 17.10 -0.86 1.35
N ARG A 39 17.36 -1.52 0.21
CA ARG A 39 18.15 -0.96 -0.90
C ARG A 39 17.50 0.29 -1.50
N HIS A 40 16.17 0.35 -1.48
CA HIS A 40 15.39 1.48 -1.97
C HIS A 40 14.97 2.47 -0.88
N ASP A 41 15.45 2.31 0.36
CA ASP A 41 14.98 3.06 1.54
C ASP A 41 13.44 3.06 1.64
N ALA A 42 12.86 1.91 1.31
CA ALA A 42 11.44 1.69 1.19
C ALA A 42 10.90 0.87 2.36
N LEU A 43 9.65 1.08 2.70
CA LEU A 43 8.91 0.35 3.71
C LEU A 43 7.55 -0.05 3.12
N MET A 44 7.10 -1.26 3.43
CA MET A 44 5.76 -1.70 3.05
C MET A 44 4.80 -1.54 4.22
N LYS A 45 3.68 -0.86 4.00
CA LYS A 45 2.58 -0.73 4.97
C LYS A 45 1.38 -1.51 4.47
N CYS A 46 0.83 -2.40 5.30
CA CYS A 46 -0.38 -3.12 4.96
C CYS A 46 -1.56 -2.13 4.85
N GLN A 47 -2.31 -2.20 3.75
CA GLN A 47 -3.44 -1.32 3.50
C GLN A 47 -4.54 -1.51 4.54
N TYR A 48 -4.75 -2.74 5.01
CA TYR A 48 -5.70 -3.03 6.08
C TYR A 48 -5.28 -2.34 7.39
N ASP A 49 -4.01 -2.42 7.79
CA ASP A 49 -3.53 -1.77 9.01
C ASP A 49 -3.63 -0.25 8.89
N ALA A 50 -3.35 0.34 7.71
CA ALA A 50 -3.56 1.75 7.47
C ALA A 50 -5.04 2.17 7.62
N PHE A 51 -5.98 1.34 7.14
CA PHE A 51 -7.41 1.59 7.34
C PHE A 51 -7.85 1.43 8.79
N ALA A 52 -7.36 0.41 9.49
CA ALA A 52 -7.66 0.20 10.89
C ALA A 52 -7.12 1.35 11.76
N ASP A 53 -5.92 1.83 11.46
CA ASP A 53 -5.30 2.98 12.13
C ASP A 53 -6.11 4.27 11.88
N TYR A 54 -6.53 4.53 10.63
CA TYR A 54 -7.40 5.65 10.29
C TYR A 54 -8.73 5.62 11.06
N VAL A 55 -9.38 4.45 11.15
CA VAL A 55 -10.63 4.26 11.90
C VAL A 55 -10.39 4.50 13.39
N ALA A 56 -9.34 3.91 13.97
CA ALA A 56 -9.00 4.08 15.38
C ALA A 56 -8.64 5.53 15.73
N GLN A 57 -7.97 6.24 14.82
CA GLN A 57 -7.65 7.65 14.98
C GLN A 57 -8.92 8.52 14.96
N ALA A 58 -9.81 8.28 13.98
CA ALA A 58 -11.10 8.96 13.88
C ALA A 58 -11.97 8.76 15.14
N GLU A 59 -11.98 7.56 15.73
CA GLU A 59 -12.72 7.28 16.96
C GLU A 59 -12.15 8.00 18.18
N ARG A 60 -10.84 8.28 18.21
CA ARG A 60 -10.18 9.01 19.30
C ARG A 60 -10.36 10.52 19.19
N GLU A 61 -10.21 11.06 17.98
CA GLU A 61 -10.20 12.51 17.73
C GLU A 61 -11.59 13.07 17.40
N GLY A 62 -12.55 12.21 17.09
CA GLY A 62 -13.89 12.57 16.64
C GLY A 62 -14.05 12.33 15.14
N VAL A 63 -15.05 11.53 14.78
CA VAL A 63 -15.26 11.05 13.39
C VAL A 63 -15.71 12.14 12.41
N GLU A 64 -16.09 13.33 12.92
CA GLU A 64 -16.62 14.45 12.14
C GLU A 64 -15.59 15.01 11.13
N HIS A 65 -14.29 14.91 11.43
CA HIS A 65 -13.20 15.36 10.55
C HIS A 65 -12.72 14.26 9.59
N TYR A 66 -13.33 13.07 9.64
CA TYR A 66 -12.90 11.89 8.92
C TYR A 66 -13.99 11.47 7.93
N PRO A 67 -14.11 12.14 6.75
CA PRO A 67 -15.20 11.91 5.81
C PRO A 67 -15.24 10.48 5.25
N LEU A 68 -14.10 9.77 5.27
CA LEU A 68 -14.00 8.38 4.83
C LEU A 68 -14.20 7.37 5.97
N TYR A 69 -14.51 7.79 7.20
CA TYR A 69 -14.58 6.91 8.37
C TYR A 69 -15.60 5.78 8.17
N GLN A 70 -16.85 6.11 7.84
CA GLN A 70 -17.92 5.12 7.68
C GLN A 70 -17.56 4.09 6.60
N TRP A 71 -17.16 4.57 5.42
CA TRP A 71 -16.78 3.71 4.31
C TRP A 71 -15.56 2.82 4.62
N THR A 72 -14.55 3.38 5.30
CA THR A 72 -13.33 2.66 5.69
C THR A 72 -13.66 1.57 6.71
N ARG A 73 -14.49 1.90 7.71
CA ARG A 73 -14.95 0.97 8.74
C ARG A 73 -15.73 -0.20 8.13
N GLU A 74 -16.74 0.09 7.31
CA GLU A 74 -17.50 -0.96 6.61
C GLU A 74 -16.61 -1.83 5.70
N THR A 75 -15.57 -1.22 5.13
CA THR A 75 -14.61 -1.92 4.27
C THR A 75 -13.73 -2.90 5.05
N ILE A 76 -13.26 -2.54 6.26
CA ILE A 76 -12.45 -3.44 7.10
C ILE A 76 -13.28 -4.46 7.88
N GLU A 77 -14.57 -4.21 8.10
CA GLU A 77 -15.52 -5.15 8.71
C GLU A 77 -16.00 -6.23 7.72
N ASN A 78 -16.03 -5.91 6.43
CA ASN A 78 -16.41 -6.88 5.40
C ASN A 78 -15.31 -7.95 5.21
N PRO A 79 -15.58 -9.24 5.49
CA PRO A 79 -14.55 -10.29 5.48
C PRO A 79 -13.92 -10.51 4.10
N ALA A 80 -14.68 -10.35 3.02
CA ALA A 80 -14.18 -10.52 1.65
C ALA A 80 -13.26 -9.36 1.22
N LYS A 81 -13.57 -8.13 1.65
CA LYS A 81 -12.71 -6.97 1.43
C LYS A 81 -11.48 -7.02 2.33
N LYS A 82 -11.66 -7.37 3.61
CA LYS A 82 -10.60 -7.55 4.58
C LYS A 82 -9.50 -8.48 4.07
N ALA A 83 -9.84 -9.66 3.56
CA ALA A 83 -8.85 -10.58 2.98
C ALA A 83 -8.00 -9.89 1.89
N LYS A 84 -8.66 -9.20 0.93
CA LYS A 84 -7.97 -8.49 -0.15
C LYS A 84 -7.05 -7.37 0.34
N TYR A 85 -7.45 -6.62 1.37
CA TYR A 85 -6.65 -5.52 1.92
C TYR A 85 -5.55 -5.99 2.86
N LEU A 86 -5.69 -7.19 3.46
CA LEU A 86 -4.63 -7.84 4.22
C LEU A 86 -3.49 -8.29 3.33
N GLU A 87 -3.79 -8.68 2.10
CA GLU A 87 -2.82 -9.07 1.08
C GLU A 87 -2.22 -7.85 0.35
N ALA A 88 -2.81 -6.66 0.49
CA ALA A 88 -2.39 -5.44 -0.19
C ALA A 88 -1.45 -4.61 0.67
N PHE A 89 -0.32 -4.22 0.09
CA PHE A 89 0.70 -3.40 0.73
C PHE A 89 1.03 -2.19 -0.14
N THR A 90 1.13 -1.03 0.49
CA THR A 90 1.58 0.22 -0.13
C THR A 90 3.05 0.43 0.22
N LEU A 91 3.87 0.77 -0.76
CA LEU A 91 5.29 1.04 -0.57
C LEU A 91 5.50 2.53 -0.34
N TYR A 92 6.20 2.85 0.75
CA TYR A 92 6.63 4.18 1.13
C TYR A 92 8.12 4.27 0.90
N VAL A 93 8.59 5.25 0.14
CA VAL A 93 10.01 5.46 -0.16
C VAL A 93 10.45 6.71 0.58
N HIS A 94 11.50 6.64 1.39
CA HIS A 94 11.93 7.75 2.28
C HIS A 94 10.84 8.25 3.24
N GLY A 95 9.84 7.41 3.53
CA GLY A 95 8.67 7.78 4.33
C GLY A 95 7.52 8.41 3.54
N ASP A 96 7.71 8.71 2.26
CA ASP A 96 6.69 9.25 1.38
C ASP A 96 5.87 8.15 0.71
N GLU A 97 4.54 8.33 0.72
CA GLU A 97 3.60 7.42 0.06
C GLU A 97 3.65 7.54 -1.48
N VAL A 98 4.06 8.71 -1.97
CA VAL A 98 4.12 9.06 -3.40
C VAL A 98 5.47 9.69 -3.70
N TYR A 99 6.09 9.31 -4.82
CA TYR A 99 7.47 9.68 -5.16
C TYR A 99 7.67 9.79 -6.66
N ASP A 100 8.81 10.33 -7.10
CA ASP A 100 9.10 10.53 -8.53
C ASP A 100 9.05 9.24 -9.35
N LYS A 101 8.70 9.40 -10.64
CA LYS A 101 8.61 8.30 -11.60
C LYS A 101 9.85 7.41 -11.61
N ALA A 102 11.04 8.01 -11.51
CA ALA A 102 12.31 7.28 -11.56
C ALA A 102 12.44 6.28 -10.40
N LEU A 103 12.06 6.69 -9.19
CA LEU A 103 12.04 5.82 -8.01
C LEU A 103 10.99 4.71 -8.19
N ALA A 104 9.81 5.06 -8.70
CA ALA A 104 8.75 4.10 -8.95
C ALA A 104 9.11 3.05 -10.01
N ASP A 105 9.71 3.46 -11.12
CA ASP A 105 10.17 2.53 -12.17
C ASP A 105 11.27 1.60 -11.65
N ALA A 106 12.23 2.14 -10.90
CA ALA A 106 13.32 1.33 -10.33
C ALA A 106 12.79 0.29 -9.33
N LEU A 107 11.91 0.71 -8.42
CA LEU A 107 11.31 -0.17 -7.42
C LEU A 107 10.42 -1.24 -8.06
N GLU A 108 9.58 -0.86 -9.03
CA GLU A 108 8.74 -1.80 -9.79
C GLU A 108 9.57 -2.84 -10.54
N ALA A 109 10.68 -2.43 -11.14
CA ALA A 109 11.58 -3.34 -11.86
C ALA A 109 12.22 -4.36 -10.91
N ASP A 110 12.75 -3.92 -9.76
CA ASP A 110 13.39 -4.80 -8.78
C ASP A 110 12.36 -5.78 -8.17
N LEU A 111 11.14 -5.32 -7.90
CA LEU A 111 10.04 -6.18 -7.40
C LEU A 111 9.65 -7.26 -8.40
N ARG A 112 9.68 -6.95 -9.70
CA ARG A 112 9.42 -7.95 -10.75
C ARG A 112 10.53 -9.00 -10.85
N LEU A 113 11.77 -8.65 -10.52
CA LEU A 113 12.89 -9.59 -10.53
C LEU A 113 12.86 -10.58 -9.36
N LEU A 114 12.21 -10.20 -8.25
CA LEU A 114 12.08 -11.01 -7.03
C LEU A 114 11.18 -12.26 -7.23
N GLY A 115 10.37 -12.28 -8.29
CA GLY A 115 9.57 -13.43 -8.70
C GLY A 115 8.18 -13.51 -8.07
N HIS A 116 7.29 -14.28 -8.71
CA HIS A 116 5.85 -14.33 -8.41
C HIS A 116 5.44 -15.19 -7.20
N ASP A 117 6.38 -15.89 -6.55
CA ASP A 117 6.05 -16.77 -5.43
C ASP A 117 5.58 -15.97 -4.20
N ALA A 118 6.22 -14.82 -3.96
CA ALA A 118 5.87 -13.92 -2.87
C ALA A 118 4.92 -12.78 -3.29
N ILE A 119 5.08 -12.25 -4.51
CA ILE A 119 4.33 -11.10 -5.02
C ILE A 119 3.37 -11.53 -6.13
N LEU A 120 2.07 -11.47 -5.83
CA LEU A 120 1.00 -11.84 -6.75
C LEU A 120 0.70 -10.77 -7.81
N ASP A 121 0.79 -9.49 -7.45
CA ASP A 121 0.44 -8.37 -8.32
C ASP A 121 1.23 -7.12 -7.92
N ILE A 122 1.65 -6.33 -8.91
CA ILE A 122 2.36 -5.05 -8.69
C ILE A 122 1.58 -3.98 -9.46
N ARG A 123 1.20 -2.91 -8.76
CA ARG A 123 0.46 -1.77 -9.30
C ARG A 123 1.28 -0.51 -9.09
N LYS A 124 1.55 0.20 -10.17
CA LYS A 124 2.05 1.57 -10.12
C LYS A 124 0.88 2.50 -10.44
N LEU A 125 0.57 3.38 -9.50
CA LEU A 125 -0.47 4.40 -9.60
C LEU A 125 0.21 5.75 -9.75
N ASP A 126 -0.32 6.61 -10.59
CA ASP A 126 0.15 7.98 -10.73
C ASP A 126 -0.87 8.97 -10.14
N THR A 127 -0.38 10.09 -9.60
CA THR A 127 -1.24 11.12 -9.00
C THR A 127 -1.94 12.00 -10.04
N ASN A 128 -1.95 11.60 -11.32
CA ASN A 128 -2.65 12.35 -12.36
C ASN A 128 -4.16 12.28 -12.10
N PRO A 129 -4.84 13.42 -11.89
CA PRO A 129 -6.28 13.45 -11.67
C PRO A 129 -7.08 12.89 -12.86
N ALA A 130 -6.51 12.85 -14.06
CA ALA A 130 -7.14 12.23 -15.23
C ALA A 130 -7.26 10.69 -15.12
N HIS A 131 -6.45 10.05 -14.27
CA HIS A 131 -6.44 8.60 -14.08
C HIS A 131 -7.14 8.14 -12.79
N ASN A 132 -7.51 9.06 -11.91
CA ASN A 132 -8.19 8.73 -10.65
C ASN A 132 -9.72 8.74 -10.83
N PRO A 133 -10.48 7.80 -10.23
CA PRO A 133 -11.94 7.85 -10.25
C PRO A 133 -12.42 9.19 -9.71
N GLN A 134 -13.10 9.94 -10.56
CA GLN A 134 -13.72 11.19 -10.18
C GLN A 134 -14.83 10.87 -9.18
N PRO A 135 -14.94 11.62 -8.06
CA PRO A 135 -16.10 11.47 -7.20
C PRO A 135 -17.36 11.73 -8.06
N PRO A 136 -18.44 10.96 -7.87
CA PRO A 136 -19.67 11.23 -8.58
C PRO A 136 -20.09 12.67 -8.30
N SER A 137 -20.29 13.45 -9.35
CA SER A 137 -20.88 14.78 -9.23
C SER A 137 -22.25 14.62 -8.59
N GLY A 138 -22.40 15.12 -7.38
CA GLY A 138 -23.70 15.23 -6.69
C GLY A 138 -24.64 16.17 -7.42
#